data_AF-A0A7C3KZD7-F1
#
_entry.id   AF-A0A7C3KZD7-F1
#
_cell.length_a   1.000
_cell.length_b   1.000
_cell.length_c   1.000
_cell.angle_alpha   90.00
_cell.angle_beta   90.00
_cell.angle_gamma   90.00
#
_symmetry.space_group_name_H-M   'P 1'
#
loop_
_entity.id
_entity.type
_entity.pdbx_description
1 polymer ?
#
loop_
_entity_poly.entity_id
_entity_poly.type
_entity_poly.pdbx_seq_one_letter_code
_entity_poly.pdbx_strand_id
1 'polypeptide(L)'
;MKLFENPPDPYSTRPRRYSELCFAYYQESARADMSRVRSLIEKLFSEFPEGEHKTSLASSMRASDDGFDSAFFELFLYSLT
;
A
#
# COMPACT_ATOMS: atom_id res chain seq x y z
N MET A 1 -6.19 10.37 -6.21
CA MET A 1 -5.01 10.41 -5.31
C MET A 1 -4.16 9.16 -5.57
N LYS A 2 -2.82 9.26 -5.52
CA LYS A 2 -1.94 8.07 -5.56
C LYS A 2 -1.66 7.55 -4.16
N LEU A 3 -1.55 6.24 -4.01
CA LEU A 3 -1.23 5.66 -2.71
C LEU A 3 0.29 5.71 -2.46
N PHE A 4 1.09 5.25 -3.41
CA PHE A 4 2.56 5.33 -3.36
C PHE A 4 3.07 6.54 -4.16
N GLU A 5 3.47 7.60 -3.47
CA GLU A 5 3.85 8.87 -4.11
C GLU A 5 5.31 8.93 -4.53
N ASN A 6 6.20 8.33 -3.73
CA ASN A 6 7.64 8.40 -3.93
C ASN A 6 8.17 7.14 -4.63
N PRO A 7 9.10 7.28 -5.59
CA PRO A 7 9.80 6.12 -6.11
C PRO A 7 10.67 5.48 -5.01
N PRO A 8 10.81 4.15 -5.01
CA PRO A 8 11.67 3.45 -4.05
C PRO A 8 13.15 3.83 -4.27
N ASP A 9 13.94 3.76 -3.20
CA ASP A 9 15.40 3.84 -3.33
C ASP A 9 15.90 2.59 -4.07
N PRO A 10 16.56 2.71 -5.24
CA PRO A 10 16.98 1.57 -6.05
C PRO A 10 17.90 0.58 -5.33
N TYR A 11 18.54 0.98 -4.23
CA TYR A 11 19.42 0.11 -3.43
C TYR A 11 18.72 -0.51 -2.21
N SER A 12 17.45 -0.16 -1.94
CA SER A 12 16.72 -0.69 -0.79
C SER A 12 16.14 -2.08 -1.07
N THR A 13 17.01 -3.09 -1.04
CA THR A 13 16.64 -4.52 -1.14
C THR A 13 16.65 -5.24 0.19
N ARG A 14 16.77 -4.50 1.29
CA ARG A 14 16.79 -5.02 2.66
C ARG A 14 15.47 -5.71 3.03
N PRO A 15 15.47 -6.63 4.00
CA PRO A 15 14.23 -7.05 4.65
C PRO A 15 13.58 -5.91 5.44
N ARG A 16 12.30 -6.08 5.76
CA ARG A 16 11.56 -5.19 6.68
C ARG A 16 12.22 -5.20 8.06
N ARG A 17 12.37 -4.03 8.68
CA ARG A 17 12.83 -3.94 10.08
C ARG A 17 11.70 -4.30 11.04
N TYR A 18 12.05 -4.74 12.25
CA TYR A 18 11.07 -5.20 13.23
C TYR A 18 9.95 -4.18 13.53
N SER A 19 10.31 -2.91 13.70
CA SER A 19 9.40 -1.82 14.07
C SER A 19 8.95 -0.96 12.87
N GLU A 20 9.21 -1.41 11.64
CA GLU A 20 8.87 -0.67 10.43
C GLU A 20 7.48 -1.06 9.94
N LEU A 21 6.65 -0.06 9.65
CA LEU A 21 5.31 -0.27 9.10
C LEU A 21 5.37 -0.96 7.74
N CYS A 22 4.42 -1.85 7.47
CA CYS A 22 4.23 -2.52 6.17
C CYS A 22 4.25 -1.51 5.03
N PHE A 23 3.46 -0.44 5.15
CA PHE A 23 3.36 0.59 4.13
C PHE A 23 4.70 1.27 3.84
N ALA A 24 5.44 1.66 4.89
CA ALA A 24 6.73 2.33 4.75
C ALA A 24 7.74 1.42 4.04
N TYR A 25 7.80 0.15 4.46
CA TYR A 25 8.63 -0.85 3.82
C TYR A 25 8.25 -1.06 2.35
N TYR A 26 6.95 -1.14 2.05
CA TYR A 26 6.47 -1.33 0.69
C TYR A 26 6.78 -0.13 -0.17
N GLN A 27 6.68 1.09 0.34
CA GLN A 27 7.06 2.30 -0.39
C GLN A 27 8.56 2.36 -0.70
N GLU A 28 9.42 1.99 0.26
CA GLU A 28 10.88 2.11 0.11
C GLU A 28 11.49 0.96 -0.71
N SER A 29 10.93 -0.26 -0.64
CA SER A 29 11.60 -1.45 -1.16
C SER A 29 11.70 -1.46 -2.70
N ALA A 30 12.92 -1.56 -3.21
CA ALA A 30 13.22 -1.72 -4.64
C ALA A 30 13.15 -3.17 -5.14
N ARG A 31 12.79 -4.13 -4.28
CA ARG A 31 12.70 -5.53 -4.71
C ARG A 31 11.61 -5.70 -5.79
N ALA A 32 11.90 -6.55 -6.78
CA ALA A 32 11.02 -6.72 -7.94
C ALA A 32 9.62 -7.24 -7.59
N ASP A 33 9.54 -8.13 -6.61
CA ASP A 33 8.31 -8.62 -6.00
C ASP A 33 7.51 -7.49 -5.34
N MET A 34 8.18 -6.60 -4.58
CA MET A 34 7.52 -5.43 -3.97
C MET A 34 6.98 -4.44 -5.02
N SER A 35 7.66 -4.29 -6.15
CA SER A 35 7.14 -3.49 -7.27
C SER A 35 5.82 -4.04 -7.81
N ARG A 36 5.67 -5.37 -7.90
CA ARG A 36 4.43 -6.01 -8.34
C ARG A 36 3.31 -5.82 -7.31
N VAL A 37 3.63 -5.97 -6.03
CA VAL A 37 2.68 -5.75 -4.92
C VAL A 37 2.17 -4.31 -4.92
N ARG A 38 3.06 -3.31 -5.00
CA ARG A 38 2.66 -1.90 -5.10
C ARG A 38 1.77 -1.64 -6.30
N SER A 39 2.13 -2.18 -7.47
CA SER A 39 1.35 -1.99 -8.70
C SER A 39 -0.06 -2.59 -8.58
N LEU A 40 -0.19 -3.76 -7.92
CA LEU A 40 -1.47 -4.37 -7.63
C LEU A 40 -2.30 -3.49 -6.70
N ILE A 41 -1.75 -3.09 -5.55
CA ILE A 41 -2.46 -2.26 -4.58
C ILE A 41 -2.88 -0.92 -5.21
N GLU A 42 -1.99 -0.27 -5.95
CA GLU A 42 -2.29 1.00 -6.63
C GLU A 42 -3.42 0.82 -7.67
N LYS A 43 -3.43 -0.30 -8.41
CA LYS A 43 -4.52 -0.63 -9.33
C LYS A 43 -5.85 -0.77 -8.59
N LEU A 44 -5.90 -1.62 -7.55
CA LEU A 44 -7.12 -1.84 -6.77
C LEU A 44 -7.62 -0.53 -6.14
N PHE A 45 -6.70 0.28 -5.61
CA PHE A 45 -7.02 1.58 -5.06
C PHE A 45 -7.55 2.55 -6.12
N SER A 46 -7.03 2.52 -7.34
CA SER A 46 -7.51 3.37 -8.43
C SER A 46 -8.95 3.04 -8.87
N GLU A 47 -9.33 1.77 -8.79
CA GLU A 47 -10.67 1.27 -9.12
C GLU A 47 -11.69 1.55 -8.00
N PHE A 48 -11.22 1.76 -6.77
CA PHE A 48 -12.09 2.08 -5.63
C PHE A 48 -12.79 3.44 -5.79
N PRO A 49 -14.09 3.58 -5.45
CA PRO A 49 -14.85 4.81 -5.65
C PRO A 49 -14.21 6.03 -4.97
N GLU A 50 -14.17 7.15 -5.67
CA GLU A 50 -13.67 8.41 -5.12
C GLU A 50 -14.58 8.92 -3.99
N GLY A 51 -13.98 9.55 -2.96
CA GLY A 51 -14.70 10.12 -1.83
C GLY A 51 -13.93 10.08 -0.51
N GLU A 52 -14.60 10.45 0.58
CA GLU A 52 -14.01 10.45 1.93
C GLU A 52 -13.55 9.06 2.35
N HIS A 53 -14.28 8.02 1.95
CA HIS A 53 -13.97 6.64 2.30
C HIS A 53 -12.64 6.17 1.70
N LYS A 54 -12.38 6.49 0.43
CA LYS A 54 -11.09 6.24 -0.23
C LYS A 54 -9.93 6.97 0.46
N THR A 55 -10.20 8.17 0.96
CA THR A 55 -9.21 8.98 1.71
C THR A 55 -8.93 8.38 3.09
N SER A 56 -9.97 7.87 3.76
CA SER A 56 -9.86 7.15 5.02
C SER A 56 -9.05 5.86 4.86
N LEU A 57 -9.31 5.06 3.83
CA LEU A 57 -8.55 3.85 3.50
C LEU A 57 -7.06 4.16 3.33
N ALA A 58 -6.72 5.17 2.53
CA ALA A 58 -5.32 5.56 2.34
C ALA A 58 -4.65 6.05 3.62
N SER A 59 -5.39 6.75 4.49
CA SER A 59 -4.89 7.19 5.80
C SER A 59 -4.63 5.99 6.72
N SER A 60 -5.57 5.04 6.78
CA SER A 60 -5.45 3.81 7.56
C SER A 60 -4.27 2.96 7.10
N MET A 61 -4.05 2.83 5.79
CA MET A 61 -2.90 2.10 5.24
C MET A 61 -1.56 2.67 5.69
N ARG A 62 -1.48 3.97 5.93
CA ARG A 62 -0.24 4.64 6.35
C ARG A 62 -0.04 4.68 7.86
N ALA A 63 -1.09 4.42 8.64
CA ALA A 63 -1.10 4.64 10.08
C ALA A 63 -0.51 3.48 10.91
N SER A 64 -0.83 2.23 10.54
CA SER A 64 -0.41 1.04 11.29
C SER A 64 -0.43 -0.22 10.42
N ASP A 65 0.20 -1.31 10.89
CA ASP A 65 0.14 -2.61 10.22
C ASP A 65 -1.31 -3.15 10.22
N ASP A 66 -2.02 -3.08 11.34
CA ASP A 66 -3.44 -3.50 11.41
C ASP A 66 -4.33 -2.66 10.48
N GLY A 67 -4.04 -1.35 10.38
CA GLY A 67 -4.73 -0.43 9.48
C GLY A 67 -4.43 -0.74 8.01
N PHE A 68 -3.19 -1.13 7.70
CA PHE A 68 -2.79 -1.60 6.39
C PHE A 68 -3.53 -2.88 6.00
N ASP A 69 -3.53 -3.89 6.87
CA ASP A 69 -4.15 -5.18 6.58
C ASP A 69 -5.67 -5.04 6.42
N SER A 70 -6.32 -4.28 7.31
CA SER A 70 -7.77 -4.04 7.25
C SER A 70 -8.17 -3.28 5.98
N ALA A 71 -7.46 -2.19 5.66
CA ALA A 71 -7.76 -1.40 4.47
C ALA A 71 -7.44 -2.16 3.17
N PHE A 72 -6.37 -2.97 3.17
CA PHE A 72 -6.06 -3.84 2.03
C PHE A 72 -7.15 -4.89 1.84
N PHE A 73 -7.60 -5.53 2.91
CA PHE A 73 -8.67 -6.52 2.84
C PHE A 73 -9.95 -5.94 2.27
N GLU A 74 -10.32 -4.72 2.69
CA GLU A 74 -11.48 -4.02 2.15
C GLU A 74 -11.34 -3.70 0.65
N LEU A 75 -10.19 -3.17 0.22
CA LEU A 75 -9.89 -2.96 -1.21
C LEU A 75 -9.96 -4.25 -2.01
N PHE A 76 -9.44 -5.34 -1.45
CA PHE A 76 -9.47 -6.65 -2.07
C PHE A 76 -10.90 -7.17 -2.21
N LEU A 77 -11.73 -7.06 -1.16
CA LEU A 77 -13.15 -7.45 -1.23
C LEU A 77 -13.90 -6.68 -2.31
N TYR A 78 -13.69 -5.36 -2.40
CA TYR A 78 -14.29 -4.55 -3.46
C TYR A 78 -13.87 -4.99 -4.87
N SER A 79 -12.61 -5.42 -5.04
CA SER A 79 -12.12 -5.88 -6.34
C SER A 79 -12.74 -7.20 -6.83
N LEU A 80 -13.40 -7.95 -5.93
CA LEU A 80 -14.05 -9.22 -6.26
C LEU A 80 -15.53 -9.05 -6.66
N THR A 81 -16.09 -7.84 -6.49
CA THR A 81 -17.47 -7.50 -6.87
C THR A 81 -17.55 -6.89 -8.24
#